data_AF-A0A9Q4GT04-F1
#
_entry.id   AF-A0A9Q4GT04-F1
#
_cell.length_a   1.000
_cell.length_b   1.000
_cell.length_c   1.000
_cell.angle_alpha   90.00
_cell.angle_beta   90.00
_cell.angle_gamma   90.00
#
_symmetry.space_group_name_H-M   'P 1'
#
loop_
_entity.id
_entity.type
_entity.pdbx_description
1 polymer ?
#
loop_
_entity_poly.entity_id
_entity_poly.type
_entity_poly.pdbx_seq_one_letter_code
_entity_poly.pdbx_strand_id
1 'polypeptide(L)'
;MMNDREKAIEKVRKLMSLAENAGNENEAANAFSKARVFMKKYRLELSDIYSADPSPPPSAPPSPPRRKTPPRPLTPEEQHREMMRLKQQEEEQLRAFQKVAEQQQQRKQQREREQQALRAFERQQAELRAQQQVVQTTPPVTPPQEPVPQPDKQPPPQPENHISEQPREPAEPVSRPLIAGFLAALTRKQHIPSYIIAVIIIVFILYIFFFQS
;
A
#
# COMPACT_ATOMS: atom_id res chain seq x y z
N MET A 1 -50.05 11.80 15.29
CA MET A 1 -48.65 11.86 15.75
C MET A 1 -47.77 11.56 14.55
N MET A 2 -46.73 12.36 14.27
CA MET A 2 -45.83 12.09 13.14
C MET A 2 -45.09 10.77 13.36
N ASN A 3 -45.13 9.91 12.35
CA ASN A 3 -44.41 8.64 12.36
C ASN A 3 -42.89 8.89 12.33
N ASP A 4 -42.09 8.02 12.93
CA ASP A 4 -40.63 8.21 12.97
C ASP A 4 -40.00 8.19 11.57
N ARG A 5 -40.66 7.53 10.62
CA ARG A 5 -40.33 7.56 9.19
C ARG A 5 -40.54 8.95 8.58
N GLU A 6 -41.66 9.62 8.88
CA GLU A 6 -41.95 10.98 8.39
C GLU A 6 -40.96 12.00 8.94
N LYS A 7 -40.63 11.91 10.25
CA LYS A 7 -39.60 12.76 10.87
C LYS A 7 -38.23 12.56 10.22
N ALA A 8 -37.92 11.33 9.82
CA ALA A 8 -36.67 11.02 9.13
C ALA A 8 -36.65 11.60 7.72
N ILE A 9 -37.75 11.53 6.97
CA ILE A 9 -37.89 12.15 5.65
C ILE A 9 -37.67 13.67 5.75
N GLU A 10 -38.30 14.33 6.71
CA GLU A 10 -38.14 15.78 6.93
C GLU A 10 -36.71 16.17 7.28
N LYS A 11 -36.04 15.37 8.13
CA LYS A 11 -34.62 15.57 8.46
C LYS A 11 -33.71 15.41 7.25
N VAL A 12 -33.95 14.40 6.41
CA VAL A 12 -33.14 14.21 5.19
C VAL A 12 -33.37 15.37 4.22
N ARG A 13 -34.62 15.79 4.02
CA ARG A 13 -34.96 16.96 3.19
C ARG A 13 -34.23 18.22 3.68
N LYS A 14 -34.25 18.47 4.99
CA LYS A 14 -33.52 19.60 5.61
C LYS A 14 -32.01 19.51 5.40
N LEU A 15 -31.42 18.32 5.48
CA LEU A 15 -29.99 18.12 5.23
C LEU A 15 -29.63 18.33 3.76
N MET A 16 -30.50 17.93 2.83
CA MET A 16 -30.32 18.19 1.39
C MET A 16 -30.41 19.67 1.07
N SER A 17 -31.40 20.39 1.61
CA SER A 17 -31.47 21.85 1.47
C SER A 17 -30.29 22.56 2.12
N LEU A 18 -29.75 22.03 3.23
CA LEU A 18 -28.55 22.59 3.86
C LEU A 18 -27.29 22.37 3.00
N ALA A 19 -27.21 21.24 2.30
CA ALA A 19 -26.13 20.97 1.36
C ALA A 19 -26.20 21.87 0.13
N GLU A 20 -27.40 22.13 -0.38
CA GLU A 20 -27.63 23.03 -1.54
C GLU A 20 -27.29 24.49 -1.22
N ASN A 21 -27.64 24.94 0.00
CA ASN A 21 -27.34 26.29 0.47
C ASN A 21 -25.96 26.41 1.15
N ALA A 22 -25.15 25.36 1.14
CA ALA A 22 -23.84 25.38 1.76
C ALA A 22 -22.90 26.30 0.98
N GLY A 23 -22.21 27.20 1.68
CA GLY A 23 -21.20 28.07 1.08
C GLY A 23 -19.83 27.43 0.89
N ASN A 24 -19.69 26.15 1.26
CA ASN A 24 -18.43 25.41 1.27
C ASN A 24 -18.68 23.92 0.95
N GLU A 25 -17.86 23.34 0.08
CA GLU A 25 -17.91 21.93 -0.33
C GLU A 25 -17.82 20.97 0.86
N ASN A 26 -17.02 21.28 1.88
CA ASN A 26 -16.88 20.46 3.08
C ASN A 26 -18.17 20.40 3.89
N GLU A 27 -18.91 21.51 3.95
CA GLU A 27 -20.21 21.59 4.64
C GLU A 27 -21.28 20.82 3.86
N ALA A 28 -21.29 20.96 2.53
CA ALA A 28 -22.16 20.19 1.65
C ALA A 28 -21.91 18.68 1.78
N ALA A 29 -20.65 18.26 1.74
CA ALA A 29 -20.26 16.86 1.89
C ALA A 29 -20.65 16.27 3.25
N ASN A 30 -20.53 17.04 4.33
CA ASN A 30 -20.96 16.63 5.67
C ASN A 30 -22.49 16.49 5.74
N ALA A 31 -23.23 17.44 5.17
CA ALA A 31 -24.68 17.41 5.11
C ALA A 31 -25.20 16.21 4.30
N PHE A 32 -24.62 15.93 3.13
CA PHE A 32 -24.92 14.74 2.34
C PHE A 32 -24.55 13.44 3.06
N SER A 33 -23.41 13.41 3.74
CA SER A 33 -22.99 12.24 4.53
C SER A 33 -24.00 11.92 5.64
N LYS A 34 -24.46 12.95 6.36
CA LYS A 34 -25.51 12.80 7.37
C LYS A 34 -26.84 12.36 6.74
N ALA A 35 -27.24 12.97 5.62
CA ALA A 35 -28.45 12.59 4.89
C ALA A 35 -28.44 11.10 4.52
N ARG A 36 -27.32 10.62 3.98
CA ARG A 36 -27.13 9.21 3.59
C ARG A 36 -27.21 8.25 4.78
N VAL A 37 -26.64 8.61 5.93
CA VAL A 37 -26.72 7.81 7.16
C VAL A 37 -28.17 7.72 7.64
N PHE A 38 -28.91 8.83 7.63
CA PHE A 38 -30.33 8.84 8.00
C PHE A 38 -31.18 8.02 7.03
N MET A 39 -30.97 8.16 5.73
CA MET A 39 -31.66 7.36 4.72
C MET A 39 -31.42 5.86 4.93
N LYS A 40 -30.18 5.45 5.17
CA LYS A 40 -29.84 4.05 5.46
C LYS A 40 -30.50 3.54 6.74
N LYS A 41 -30.50 4.35 7.81
CA LYS A 41 -31.07 3.96 9.11
C LYS A 41 -32.57 3.70 9.05
N TYR A 42 -33.29 4.55 8.33
CA TYR A 42 -34.75 4.49 8.21
C TYR A 42 -35.24 3.79 6.95
N ARG A 43 -34.32 3.17 6.18
CA ARG A 43 -34.58 2.53 4.87
C ARG A 43 -35.42 3.43 3.96
N LEU A 44 -34.99 4.67 3.84
CA LEU A 44 -35.60 5.66 2.96
C LEU A 44 -34.86 5.69 1.63
N GLU A 45 -35.62 5.74 0.55
CA GLU A 45 -35.12 5.98 -0.80
C GLU A 45 -35.28 7.45 -1.17
N LEU A 46 -34.60 7.90 -2.22
CA LEU A 46 -34.78 9.28 -2.71
C LEU A 46 -36.23 9.51 -3.16
N SER A 47 -36.87 8.49 -3.74
CA SER A 47 -38.29 8.50 -4.09
C SER A 47 -39.18 8.86 -2.91
N ASP A 48 -38.91 8.34 -1.70
CA ASP A 48 -39.69 8.67 -0.50
C ASP A 48 -39.62 10.17 -0.12
N ILE A 49 -38.53 10.85 -0.50
CA ILE A 49 -38.30 12.26 -0.18
C ILE A 49 -39.04 13.17 -1.15
N TYR A 50 -39.19 12.74 -2.41
CA TYR A 50 -39.83 13.49 -3.48
C TYR A 50 -41.30 13.09 -3.74
N SER A 51 -41.71 11.87 -3.40
CA SER A 51 -43.08 11.35 -3.58
C SER A 51 -44.04 11.76 -2.46
N ALA A 52 -43.52 12.18 -1.31
CA ALA A 52 -44.34 12.84 -0.30
C ALA A 52 -44.74 14.21 -0.85
N ASP A 53 -45.94 14.26 -1.44
CA ASP A 53 -46.62 15.45 -1.95
C ASP A 53 -46.24 16.67 -1.09
N PRO A 54 -45.62 17.71 -1.67
CA PRO A 54 -45.23 18.87 -0.90
C PRO A 54 -46.50 19.50 -0.35
N SER A 55 -46.85 19.15 0.88
CA SER A 55 -47.69 20.01 1.70
C SER A 55 -47.08 21.41 1.57
N PRO A 56 -47.86 22.41 1.11
CA PRO A 56 -47.32 23.74 0.90
C PRO A 56 -46.59 24.12 2.18
N PRO A 57 -45.37 24.69 2.08
CA PRO A 57 -44.66 25.09 3.27
C PRO A 57 -45.63 25.92 4.12
N PRO A 58 -45.81 25.64 5.43
CA PRO A 58 -46.51 26.60 6.27
C PRO A 58 -45.81 27.92 6.00
N SER A 59 -46.58 28.97 5.65
CA SER A 59 -46.11 30.29 5.26
C SER A 59 -45.17 30.85 6.34
N ALA A 60 -43.94 30.39 6.32
CA ALA A 60 -42.90 30.77 7.24
C ALA A 60 -42.35 32.07 6.66
N PRO A 61 -42.31 33.15 7.45
CA PRO A 61 -41.74 34.40 6.98
C PRO A 61 -40.34 34.13 6.41
N PRO A 62 -39.93 34.85 5.35
CA PRO A 62 -38.62 34.66 4.75
C PRO A 62 -37.57 34.73 5.86
N SER A 63 -36.84 33.63 6.04
CA SER A 63 -35.77 33.57 7.01
C SER A 63 -34.78 34.69 6.68
N PRO A 64 -34.43 35.57 7.63
CA PRO A 64 -33.49 36.63 7.36
C PRO A 64 -32.19 36.00 6.82
N PRO A 65 -31.52 36.65 5.84
CA PRO A 65 -30.29 36.11 5.29
C PRO A 65 -29.35 35.79 6.44
N ARG A 66 -28.98 34.51 6.58
CA ARG A 66 -27.98 34.09 7.57
C ARG A 66 -26.72 34.89 7.25
N ARG A 67 -26.51 35.96 8.02
CA ARG A 67 -25.23 36.65 8.08
C ARG A 67 -24.20 35.55 8.27
N LYS A 68 -23.29 35.41 7.31
CA LYS A 68 -22.06 34.62 7.49
C LYS A 68 -21.38 35.22 8.71
N THR A 69 -21.62 34.65 9.88
CA THR A 69 -20.84 35.00 11.06
C THR A 69 -19.40 34.67 10.67
N PRO A 70 -18.47 35.63 10.74
CA PRO A 70 -17.06 35.32 10.58
C PRO A 70 -16.73 34.13 11.51
N PRO A 71 -15.91 33.15 11.07
CA PRO A 71 -15.48 32.08 11.96
C PRO A 71 -15.01 32.73 13.26
N ARG A 72 -15.54 32.23 14.39
CA ARG A 72 -15.21 32.78 15.71
C ARG A 72 -13.68 32.85 15.78
N PRO A 73 -13.09 34.04 16.04
CA PRO A 73 -11.65 34.15 16.18
C PRO A 73 -11.19 33.10 17.18
N LEU A 74 -10.29 32.22 16.76
CA LEU A 74 -9.68 31.23 17.64
C LEU A 74 -9.07 31.98 18.81
N THR A 75 -9.37 31.55 20.02
CA THR A 75 -8.73 32.12 21.20
C THR A 75 -7.22 31.84 21.13
N PRO A 76 -6.35 32.68 21.72
CA PRO A 76 -4.91 32.45 21.71
C PRO A 76 -4.52 31.06 22.24
N GLU A 77 -5.28 30.52 23.20
CA GLU A 77 -5.09 29.16 23.73
C GLU A 77 -5.42 28.07 22.70
N GLU A 78 -6.49 28.24 21.92
CA GLU A 78 -6.87 27.31 20.86
C GLU A 78 -5.85 27.34 19.72
N GLN A 79 -5.36 28.52 19.33
CA GLN A 79 -4.30 28.64 18.33
C GLN A 79 -3.00 27.95 18.77
N HIS A 80 -2.61 28.10 20.04
CA HIS A 80 -1.41 27.44 20.56
C HIS A 80 -1.56 25.90 20.55
N ARG A 81 -2.74 25.39 20.90
CA ARG A 81 -3.03 23.94 20.85
C ARG A 81 -3.02 23.39 19.43
N GLU A 82 -3.58 24.12 18.47
CA GLU A 82 -3.54 23.74 17.06
C GLU A 82 -2.12 23.78 16.50
N MET A 83 -1.36 24.82 16.81
CA MET A 83 0.05 24.93 16.42
C MET A 83 0.87 23.76 16.96
N MET A 84 0.68 23.39 18.24
CA MET A 84 1.36 22.24 18.84
C MET A 84 0.99 20.92 18.16
N ARG A 85 -0.28 20.73 17.80
CA ARG A 85 -0.72 19.54 17.05
C ARG A 85 -0.11 19.47 15.66
N LEU A 86 -0.11 20.58 14.92
CA LEU A 86 0.49 20.67 13.59
C LEU A 86 1.99 20.40 13.66
N LYS A 87 2.69 21.00 14.62
CA LYS A 87 4.12 20.78 14.83
C LYS A 87 4.43 19.32 15.15
N GLN A 88 3.60 18.68 15.99
CA GLN A 88 3.75 17.26 16.31
C GLN A 88 3.52 16.37 15.09
N GLN A 89 2.50 16.69 14.28
CA GLN A 89 2.20 15.96 13.05
C GLN A 89 3.32 16.10 12.00
N GLU A 90 3.92 17.29 11.88
CA GLU A 90 5.05 17.54 10.99
C GLU A 90 6.28 16.74 11.44
N GLU A 91 6.60 16.74 12.75
CA GLU A 91 7.71 15.95 13.29
C GLU A 91 7.52 14.44 13.07
N GLU A 92 6.30 13.93 13.26
CA GLU A 92 5.97 12.54 12.97
C GLU A 92 6.13 12.21 11.48
N GLN A 93 5.70 13.12 10.60
CA GLN A 93 5.83 12.95 9.15
C GLN A 93 7.30 12.93 8.72
N LEU A 94 8.14 13.82 9.27
CA LEU A 94 9.58 13.86 9.02
C LEU A 94 10.26 12.57 9.48
N ARG A 95 9.92 12.06 10.67
CA ARG A 95 10.44 10.80 11.18
C ARG A 95 10.03 9.61 10.31
N ALA A 96 8.77 9.59 9.86
CA ALA A 96 8.28 8.54 8.96
C ALA A 96 9.02 8.58 7.61
N PHE A 97 9.21 9.78 7.06
CA PHE A 97 9.95 9.97 5.82
C PHE A 97 11.40 9.48 5.93
N GLN A 98 12.11 9.82 7.02
CA GLN A 98 13.47 9.36 7.26
C GLN A 98 13.56 7.84 7.34
N LYS A 99 12.63 7.17 8.05
CA LYS A 99 12.58 5.70 8.11
C LYS A 99 12.39 5.06 6.74
N VAL A 100 11.53 5.64 5.90
CA VAL A 100 11.30 5.15 4.53
C VAL A 100 12.55 5.32 3.67
N ALA A 101 13.24 6.46 3.78
CA ALA A 101 14.49 6.71 3.07
C ALA A 101 15.59 5.70 3.48
N GLU A 102 15.76 5.46 4.78
CA GLU A 102 16.72 4.48 5.29
C GLU A 102 16.38 3.06 4.83
N GLN A 103 15.11 2.67 4.88
CA GLN A 103 14.65 1.37 4.41
C GLN A 103 14.90 1.19 2.90
N GLN A 104 14.69 2.22 2.09
CA GLN A 104 15.04 2.17 0.67
C GLN A 104 16.54 2.00 0.46
N GLN A 105 17.37 2.70 1.23
CA GLN A 105 18.82 2.60 1.12
C GLN A 105 19.31 1.21 1.51
N GLN A 106 18.78 0.62 2.59
CA GLN A 106 19.08 -0.75 2.98
C GLN A 106 18.69 -1.75 1.88
N ARG A 107 17.51 -1.61 1.28
CA ARG A 107 17.08 -2.44 0.15
C ARG A 107 17.96 -2.29 -1.09
N LYS A 108 18.51 -1.09 -1.35
CA LYS A 108 19.47 -0.89 -2.43
C LYS A 108 20.77 -1.65 -2.15
N GLN A 109 21.33 -1.51 -0.96
CA GLN A 109 22.55 -2.24 -0.57
C GLN A 109 22.35 -3.75 -0.61
N GLN A 110 21.19 -4.25 -0.19
CA GLN A 110 20.88 -5.68 -0.26
C GLN A 110 20.87 -6.18 -1.71
N ARG A 111 20.22 -5.44 -2.62
CA ARG A 111 20.23 -5.77 -4.05
C ARG A 111 21.63 -5.74 -4.66
N GLU A 112 22.47 -4.79 -4.26
CA GLU A 112 23.86 -4.73 -4.72
C GLU A 112 24.67 -5.94 -4.24
N ARG A 113 24.50 -6.36 -2.97
CA ARG A 113 25.15 -7.57 -2.44
C ARG A 113 24.69 -8.82 -3.18
N GLU A 114 23.40 -8.95 -3.45
CA GLU A 114 22.85 -10.07 -4.21
C GLU A 114 23.40 -10.09 -5.64
N GLN A 115 23.50 -8.93 -6.31
CA GLN A 115 24.13 -8.85 -7.63
C GLN A 115 25.61 -9.23 -7.61
N GLN A 116 26.35 -8.81 -6.58
CA GLN A 116 27.76 -9.21 -6.42
C GLN A 116 27.88 -10.72 -6.19
N ALA A 117 27.01 -11.31 -5.37
CA ALA A 117 26.98 -12.75 -5.14
C ALA A 117 26.67 -13.52 -6.43
N LEU A 118 25.69 -13.07 -7.21
CA LEU A 118 25.36 -13.67 -8.52
C LEU A 118 26.53 -13.60 -9.49
N ARG A 119 27.21 -12.44 -9.59
CA ARG A 119 28.39 -12.29 -10.45
C ARG A 119 29.56 -13.16 -10.00
N ALA A 120 29.78 -13.30 -8.69
CA ALA A 120 30.81 -14.18 -8.15
C ALA A 120 30.51 -15.65 -8.46
N PHE A 121 29.25 -16.07 -8.30
CA PHE A 121 28.80 -17.41 -8.67
C PHE A 121 28.97 -17.70 -10.16
N GLU A 122 28.60 -16.75 -11.03
CA GLU A 122 28.81 -16.84 -12.48
C GLU A 122 30.29 -17.00 -12.84
N ARG A 123 31.18 -16.24 -12.19
CA ARG A 123 32.63 -16.41 -12.37
C ARG A 123 33.12 -17.79 -11.96
N GLN A 124 32.70 -18.31 -10.81
CA GLN A 124 33.08 -19.66 -10.38
C GLN A 124 32.62 -20.72 -11.39
N GLN A 125 31.40 -20.57 -11.93
CA GLN A 125 30.91 -21.47 -12.96
C GLN A 125 31.72 -21.37 -14.26
N ALA A 126 32.08 -20.15 -14.67
CA ALA A 126 32.93 -19.92 -15.84
C ALA A 126 34.33 -20.52 -15.64
N GLU A 127 34.90 -20.42 -14.44
CA GLU A 127 36.20 -21.00 -14.10
C GLU A 127 36.15 -22.54 -14.11
N LEU A 128 35.11 -23.15 -13.54
CA LEU A 128 34.89 -24.60 -13.63
C LEU A 128 34.72 -25.08 -15.08
N ARG A 129 34.06 -24.28 -15.94
CA ARG A 129 33.98 -24.55 -17.39
C ARG A 129 35.34 -24.41 -18.07
N ALA A 130 36.10 -23.37 -17.75
CA ALA A 130 37.44 -23.14 -18.30
C ALA A 130 38.39 -24.30 -17.93
N GLN A 131 38.35 -24.77 -16.67
CA GLN A 131 39.13 -25.94 -16.24
C GLN A 131 38.74 -27.20 -17.02
N GLN A 132 37.44 -27.46 -17.25
CA GLN A 132 37.01 -28.58 -18.09
C GLN A 132 37.45 -28.45 -19.56
N GLN A 133 37.57 -27.22 -20.07
CA GLN A 133 38.00 -26.96 -21.43
C GLN A 133 39.51 -27.17 -21.61
N VAL A 134 40.31 -26.76 -20.61
CA VAL A 134 41.77 -27.02 -20.58
C VAL A 134 42.07 -28.52 -20.57
N VAL A 135 41.26 -29.33 -19.87
CA VAL A 135 41.36 -30.80 -19.86
C VAL A 135 41.05 -31.43 -21.22
N GLN A 136 40.27 -30.77 -22.10
CA GLN A 136 39.97 -31.28 -23.44
C GLN A 136 40.94 -30.80 -24.54
N THR A 137 41.84 -29.85 -24.24
CA THR A 137 42.79 -29.29 -25.22
C THR A 137 44.22 -29.83 -25.14
N THR A 138 44.54 -30.75 -24.22
CA THR A 138 45.81 -31.48 -24.28
C THR A 138 45.76 -32.59 -25.34
N PRO A 139 46.59 -32.55 -26.40
CA PRO A 139 46.64 -33.64 -27.37
C PRO A 139 47.22 -34.91 -26.72
N PRO A 140 46.84 -36.11 -27.19
CA PRO A 140 47.38 -37.36 -26.65
C PRO A 140 48.82 -37.52 -27.15
N VAL A 141 49.79 -37.41 -26.24
CA VAL A 141 51.17 -37.83 -26.50
C VAL A 141 51.58 -38.86 -25.45
N THR A 142 52.02 -39.99 -25.99
CA THR A 142 52.51 -41.28 -25.48
C THR A 142 53.35 -41.24 -24.19
N PRO A 143 53.25 -42.26 -23.29
CA PRO A 143 53.96 -42.30 -22.01
C PRO A 143 55.42 -42.79 -22.15
N PRO A 144 56.31 -42.41 -21.22
CA PRO A 144 57.14 -43.45 -20.61
C PRO A 144 57.47 -43.25 -19.11
N GLN A 145 57.24 -44.34 -18.38
CA GLN A 145 58.00 -44.88 -17.22
C GLN A 145 58.00 -44.15 -15.87
N GLU A 146 57.33 -44.82 -14.93
CA GLU A 146 57.55 -44.79 -13.49
C GLU A 146 58.92 -45.44 -13.13
N PRO A 147 59.55 -45.01 -12.04
CA PRO A 147 59.96 -45.98 -11.02
C PRO A 147 59.62 -45.52 -9.59
N VAL A 148 58.73 -46.25 -8.93
CA VAL A 148 58.52 -46.30 -7.46
C VAL A 148 59.49 -47.34 -6.89
N PRO A 149 60.22 -47.10 -5.76
CA PRO A 149 59.77 -47.58 -4.43
C PRO A 149 60.32 -46.70 -3.25
N GLN A 150 59.87 -46.66 -2.00
CA GLN A 150 59.04 -47.51 -1.13
C GLN A 150 58.81 -46.76 0.23
N PRO A 151 58.25 -47.38 1.29
CA PRO A 151 57.26 -46.76 2.18
C PRO A 151 57.81 -46.47 3.59
N ASP A 152 57.06 -45.73 4.41
CA ASP A 152 57.06 -46.07 5.82
C ASP A 152 55.70 -45.85 6.47
N LYS A 153 55.41 -46.77 7.37
CA LYS A 153 54.10 -47.15 7.88
C LYS A 153 53.73 -46.29 9.09
N GLN A 154 52.48 -45.84 9.19
CA GLN A 154 51.58 -46.28 10.29
C GLN A 154 50.10 -45.91 10.03
N PRO A 155 49.14 -46.85 10.18
CA PRO A 155 47.69 -46.62 10.06
C PRO A 155 47.00 -46.59 11.48
N PRO A 156 45.66 -46.46 11.65
CA PRO A 156 44.97 -45.46 12.51
C PRO A 156 44.25 -46.07 13.75
N PRO A 157 43.43 -45.30 14.49
CA PRO A 157 42.02 -45.73 14.61
C PRO A 157 40.95 -44.62 14.66
N GLN A 158 39.80 -44.86 14.04
CA GLN A 158 38.44 -44.39 14.45
C GLN A 158 37.98 -45.23 15.68
N PRO A 159 36.84 -45.00 16.39
CA PRO A 159 35.64 -44.17 16.14
C PRO A 159 35.24 -43.32 17.39
N GLU A 160 34.10 -42.62 17.46
CA GLU A 160 32.89 -43.13 18.15
C GLU A 160 31.62 -42.34 17.77
N ASN A 161 30.59 -43.08 17.37
CA ASN A 161 29.20 -42.64 17.34
C ASN A 161 28.64 -42.66 18.77
N HIS A 162 28.09 -41.55 19.25
CA HIS A 162 27.04 -41.57 20.26
C HIS A 162 25.84 -40.73 19.81
N ILE A 163 24.70 -41.38 19.90
CA ILE A 163 23.35 -41.02 19.48
C ILE A 163 22.69 -40.05 20.47
N SER A 164 21.70 -39.31 19.96
CA SER A 164 20.75 -38.37 20.60
C SER A 164 21.14 -36.93 20.30
N GLU A 165 20.48 -36.20 19.41
CA GLU A 165 19.03 -36.11 19.30
C GLU A 165 18.69 -35.52 17.92
N GLN A 166 17.88 -36.24 17.14
CA GLN A 166 16.97 -35.57 16.23
C GLN A 166 15.67 -35.39 17.01
N PRO A 167 15.28 -34.14 17.29
CA PRO A 167 13.91 -33.73 17.04
C PRO A 167 13.98 -32.64 15.98
N ARG A 168 13.62 -32.99 14.75
CA ARG A 168 12.36 -32.52 14.17
C ARG A 168 12.43 -31.03 13.87
N GLU A 169 12.36 -30.70 12.59
CA GLU A 169 11.50 -29.59 12.20
C GLU A 169 10.19 -29.64 13.01
N PRO A 170 9.78 -28.52 13.62
CA PRO A 170 8.51 -27.93 13.33
C PRO A 170 8.81 -26.79 12.34
N ALA A 171 8.36 -26.87 11.10
CA ALA A 171 7.00 -26.45 10.82
C ALA A 171 6.51 -25.36 11.78
N GLU A 172 7.13 -24.19 11.77
CA GLU A 172 6.34 -22.97 11.95
C GLU A 172 5.89 -22.51 10.56
N PRO A 173 4.64 -22.79 10.15
CA PRO A 173 3.96 -21.86 9.30
C PRO A 173 3.77 -20.59 10.14
N VAL A 174 4.78 -19.71 10.16
CA VAL A 174 4.57 -18.33 10.59
C VAL A 174 3.55 -17.78 9.63
N SER A 175 2.33 -17.78 10.14
CA SER A 175 1.12 -17.23 9.58
C SER A 175 1.43 -16.01 8.72
N ARG A 176 1.54 -16.25 7.40
CA ARG A 176 1.39 -15.21 6.38
C ARG A 176 0.01 -15.33 5.72
N PRO A 177 -1.13 -15.11 6.41
CA PRO A 177 -2.41 -15.05 5.74
C PRO A 177 -2.75 -13.63 5.21
N LEU A 178 -1.83 -12.65 5.23
CA LEU A 178 -2.20 -11.26 4.89
C LEU A 178 -1.58 -10.68 3.62
N ILE A 179 -0.50 -11.26 3.07
CA ILE A 179 0.18 -10.65 1.89
C ILE A 179 0.00 -11.49 0.63
N ALA A 180 -0.01 -12.83 0.74
CA ALA A 180 -0.26 -13.70 -0.41
C ALA A 180 -1.71 -13.58 -0.92
N GLY A 181 -2.68 -13.37 -0.02
CA GLY A 181 -4.07 -13.13 -0.40
C GLY A 181 -4.32 -11.76 -1.07
N PHE A 182 -3.55 -10.73 -0.71
CA PHE A 182 -3.70 -9.39 -1.29
C PHE A 182 -3.15 -9.32 -2.72
N LEU A 183 -2.02 -9.99 -3.00
CA LEU A 183 -1.47 -10.10 -4.35
C LEU A 183 -2.29 -11.03 -5.26
N ALA A 184 -2.89 -12.09 -4.69
CA ALA A 184 -3.83 -12.94 -5.43
C ALA A 184 -5.21 -12.29 -5.65
N ALA A 185 -5.65 -11.38 -4.78
CA ALA A 185 -6.89 -10.61 -4.96
C ALA A 185 -6.76 -9.51 -6.03
N LEU A 186 -5.54 -8.98 -6.23
CA LEU A 186 -5.25 -8.00 -7.29
C LEU A 186 -5.18 -8.61 -8.70
N THR A 187 -4.95 -9.93 -8.81
CA THR A 187 -4.91 -10.63 -10.10
C THR A 187 -6.23 -11.35 -10.42
N ARG A 188 -7.14 -11.49 -9.44
CA ARG A 188 -8.43 -12.13 -9.64
C ARG A 188 -9.49 -11.10 -10.07
N LYS A 189 -9.62 -10.96 -11.39
CA LYS A 189 -10.69 -10.21 -12.08
C LYS A 189 -10.67 -8.70 -11.85
N GLN A 190 -9.65 -8.02 -12.37
CA GLN A 190 -9.83 -6.65 -12.81
C GLN A 190 -9.36 -6.58 -14.26
N HIS A 191 -10.29 -6.76 -15.19
CA HIS A 191 -10.15 -6.22 -16.53
C HIS A 191 -10.13 -4.69 -16.37
N ILE A 192 -9.00 -4.12 -15.90
CA ILE A 192 -8.76 -2.69 -16.02
C ILE A 192 -8.83 -2.47 -17.53
N PRO A 193 -9.91 -1.87 -18.03
CA PRO A 193 -10.11 -1.85 -19.45
C PRO A 193 -8.99 -0.98 -20.02
N SER A 194 -8.20 -1.55 -20.93
CA SER A 194 -6.97 -0.95 -21.44
C SER A 194 -7.15 0.51 -21.90
N TYR A 195 -8.39 0.88 -22.26
CA TYR A 195 -8.77 2.26 -22.58
C TYR A 195 -8.54 3.25 -21.43
N ILE A 196 -8.73 2.89 -20.16
CA ILE A 196 -8.49 3.82 -19.03
C ILE A 196 -7.01 4.16 -18.93
N ILE A 197 -6.14 3.17 -19.08
CA ILE A 197 -4.69 3.37 -19.08
C ILE A 197 -4.29 4.23 -20.30
N ALA A 198 -4.85 3.95 -21.48
CA ALA A 198 -4.61 4.74 -22.68
C ALA A 198 -5.07 6.21 -22.53
N VAL A 199 -6.24 6.47 -21.95
CA VAL A 199 -6.76 7.82 -21.70
C VAL A 199 -5.84 8.59 -20.75
N ILE A 200 -5.38 7.95 -19.67
CA ILE A 200 -4.45 8.59 -18.72
C ILE A 200 -3.13 8.95 -19.41
N ILE A 201 -2.59 8.06 -20.26
CA ILE A 201 -1.36 8.32 -21.02
C ILE A 201 -1.56 9.48 -22.00
N ILE A 202 -2.68 9.52 -22.73
CA ILE A 202 -2.98 10.60 -23.69
C ILE A 202 -3.10 11.95 -22.98
N VAL A 203 -3.82 12.02 -21.86
CA VAL A 203 -3.94 13.25 -21.06
C VAL A 203 -2.58 13.68 -20.53
N PHE A 204 -1.74 12.75 -20.10
CA PHE A 204 -0.39 13.04 -19.62
C PHE A 204 0.52 13.60 -20.73
N ILE A 205 0.44 13.03 -21.94
CA ILE A 205 1.19 13.54 -23.10
C ILE A 205 0.70 14.94 -23.49
N LEU A 206 -0.62 15.16 -23.57
CA LEU A 206 -1.19 16.46 -23.87
C LEU A 206 -0.81 17.50 -22.80
N TYR A 207 -0.84 17.11 -21.52
CA TYR A 207 -0.41 17.97 -20.42
C TYR A 207 1.05 18.41 -20.58
N ILE A 208 1.96 17.49 -20.89
CA ILE A 208 3.37 17.84 -21.13
C ILE A 208 3.50 18.79 -22.32
N PHE A 209 2.82 18.52 -23.43
CA PHE A 209 2.90 19.38 -24.62
C PHE A 209 2.29 20.78 -24.40
N PHE A 210 1.19 20.90 -23.67
CA PHE A 210 0.52 22.18 -23.40
C PHE A 210 1.18 23.02 -22.30
N PHE A 211 1.85 22.38 -21.34
CA PHE A 211 2.50 23.09 -20.22
C PHE A 211 4.03 23.26 -20.41
N GLN A 212 4.63 22.67 -21.45
CA GLN A 212 6.02 22.94 -21.84
C GLN A 212 6.18 23.75 -23.13
N SER A 213 5.10 24.12 -23.82
CA SER A 213 5.10 25.21 -24.83
C SER A 213 4.69 26.52 -24.19
#